data_AF-A0AA42Y327-F1
#
_entry.id   AF-A0AA42Y327-F1
#
_cell.length_a   1.000
_cell.length_b   1.000
_cell.length_c   1.000
_cell.angle_alpha   90.00
_cell.angle_beta   90.00
_cell.angle_gamma   90.00
#
_symmetry.space_group_name_H-M   'P 1'
#
loop_
_entity.id
_entity.type
_entity.pdbx_description
1 polymer ?
#
loop_
_entity_poly.entity_id
_entity_poly.type
_entity_poly.pdbx_seq_one_letter_code
_entity_poly.pdbx_strand_id
1 'polypeptide(L)'
;MSTRRRLGRRAGRRWAGVVLTVTGGVMAAFPGSLAAQLVRGEIVDALNRRPVPAAFVLLMDSAGVEAARTMTDPTGRFTLRAERPGTFTLRTLVVGYQRWESDPIVLAGGQTVEPRIELMLVRVELPAFTVEGERTCRGRPDEGAAAATLWEEIQKALAATEWEQDARRYRFWTVTVERTLDRYAGLMSQGEQVGTGFASWPFGTLPPERLMTLGFVQDAPGGPIYYGPDARVLVSEEFLAEHCFRLEKRRDADTVLVGLGFEPVAGRRIPDIKGVLWVDSATVALRRLEYHYANLPRWAPEPQVGGTVEFAQLPGGAWFIRRWRLRAPIPEVRPLRGDTVLFGYRERAGDVVEVLTGSGESVIRFERR
;
A
#
# COMPACT_ATOMS: atom_id res chain seq x y z
N MET A 1 39.58 -50.69 -7.12
CA MET A 1 39.75 -51.93 -7.93
C MET A 1 38.40 -52.26 -8.55
N SER A 2 38.02 -51.68 -9.70
CA SER A 2 38.25 -52.15 -11.08
C SER A 2 37.78 -53.58 -11.37
N THR A 3 36.65 -53.71 -12.08
CA THR A 3 36.37 -54.80 -13.06
C THR A 3 35.09 -54.44 -13.82
N ARG A 4 35.22 -53.80 -14.99
CA ARG A 4 35.27 -54.35 -16.36
C ARG A 4 33.89 -54.58 -17.01
N ARG A 5 33.56 -53.60 -17.86
CA ARG A 5 32.66 -53.65 -19.02
C ARG A 5 32.82 -54.96 -19.83
N ARG A 6 31.70 -55.51 -20.31
CA ARG A 6 31.67 -56.39 -21.49
C ARG A 6 31.07 -55.64 -22.68
N LEU A 7 31.85 -55.62 -23.77
CA LEU A 7 31.44 -55.28 -25.12
C LEU A 7 30.83 -56.52 -25.78
N GLY A 8 29.70 -56.36 -26.44
CA GLY A 8 29.16 -57.29 -27.45
C GLY A 8 28.95 -56.49 -28.73
N ARG A 9 29.69 -56.84 -29.77
CA ARG A 9 29.77 -56.17 -31.07
C ARG A 9 29.12 -57.04 -32.14
N ARG A 10 28.73 -56.40 -33.24
CA ARG A 10 28.32 -56.90 -34.58
C ARG A 10 26.82 -57.16 -34.77
N ALA A 11 26.23 -56.97 -35.94
CA ALA A 11 26.42 -56.12 -37.12
C ALA A 11 25.43 -56.66 -38.18
N GLY A 12 24.82 -55.78 -38.97
CA GLY A 12 24.38 -56.12 -40.33
C GLY A 12 22.94 -56.60 -40.48
N ARG A 13 22.06 -55.72 -40.96
CA ARG A 13 21.48 -55.79 -42.32
C ARG A 13 20.58 -54.58 -42.54
N ARG A 14 20.81 -53.91 -43.68
CA ARG A 14 20.03 -52.78 -44.19
C ARG A 14 19.11 -53.27 -45.32
N TRP A 15 18.10 -52.44 -45.62
CA TRP A 15 17.20 -52.39 -46.81
C TRP A 15 16.07 -53.42 -46.79
N ALA A 16 14.80 -53.11 -47.06
CA ALA A 16 14.16 -51.94 -47.67
C ALA A 16 12.70 -51.84 -47.19
N GLY A 17 12.11 -50.64 -47.17
CA GLY A 17 10.70 -50.45 -46.80
C GLY A 17 10.21 -49.04 -47.10
N VAL A 18 9.89 -48.82 -48.37
CA VAL A 18 8.93 -47.87 -48.96
C VAL A 18 8.55 -46.62 -48.13
N VAL A 19 8.98 -45.46 -48.62
CA VAL A 19 8.53 -44.13 -48.21
C VAL A 19 7.15 -43.87 -48.81
N LEU A 20 6.12 -43.77 -47.97
CA LEU A 20 4.84 -43.16 -48.32
C LEU A 20 4.87 -41.72 -47.79
N THR A 21 5.07 -40.75 -48.69
CA THR A 21 4.97 -39.32 -48.37
C THR A 21 3.51 -38.94 -48.20
N VAL A 22 3.04 -38.85 -46.95
CA VAL A 22 1.80 -38.14 -46.62
C VAL A 22 2.14 -36.65 -46.54
N THR A 23 1.78 -35.90 -47.58
CA THR A 23 1.76 -34.44 -47.58
C THR A 23 0.62 -33.95 -46.69
N GLY A 24 0.82 -34.02 -45.37
CA GLY A 24 0.00 -33.34 -44.39
C GLY A 24 0.35 -31.85 -44.40
N GLY A 25 -0.47 -31.04 -45.06
CA GLY A 25 -0.38 -29.58 -44.98
C GLY A 25 -0.62 -29.14 -43.55
N VAL A 26 0.45 -28.88 -42.81
CA VAL A 26 0.41 -28.12 -41.56
C VAL A 26 0.01 -26.70 -41.92
N MET A 27 -1.28 -26.36 -41.79
CA MET A 27 -1.68 -24.97 -41.66
C MET A 27 -0.95 -24.42 -40.44
N ALA A 28 0.10 -23.64 -40.68
CA ALA A 28 0.62 -22.73 -39.69
C ALA A 28 -0.51 -21.75 -39.38
N ALA A 29 -1.28 -22.04 -38.33
CA ALA A 29 -2.09 -21.04 -37.67
C ALA A 29 -1.10 -20.00 -37.14
N PHE A 30 -0.89 -18.94 -37.91
CA PHE A 30 -0.23 -17.75 -37.41
C PHE A 30 -1.03 -17.32 -36.18
N PRO A 31 -0.45 -17.31 -34.97
CA PRO A 31 -1.11 -16.64 -33.86
C PRO A 31 -1.22 -15.19 -34.30
N GLY A 32 -2.42 -14.78 -34.70
CA GLY A 32 -2.71 -13.37 -34.96
C GLY A 32 -2.25 -12.64 -33.72
N SER A 33 -1.29 -11.73 -33.88
CA SER A 33 -0.85 -10.84 -32.82
C SER A 33 -2.12 -10.21 -32.26
N LEU A 34 -2.50 -10.59 -31.03
CA LEU A 34 -3.56 -9.93 -30.28
C LEU A 34 -3.13 -8.47 -30.16
N ALA A 35 -3.62 -7.64 -31.10
CA ALA A 35 -3.29 -6.23 -31.17
C ALA A 35 -3.94 -5.57 -29.97
N ALA A 36 -3.11 -5.35 -28.94
CA ALA A 36 -3.55 -4.71 -27.71
C ALA A 36 -3.96 -3.27 -28.01
N GLN A 37 -5.04 -2.83 -27.39
CA GLN A 37 -5.55 -1.47 -27.59
C GLN A 37 -4.86 -0.56 -26.58
N LEU A 38 -4.54 0.66 -26.99
CA LEU A 38 -3.75 1.59 -26.20
C LEU A 38 -4.54 2.87 -25.93
N VAL A 39 -4.45 3.35 -24.70
CA VAL A 39 -4.85 4.73 -24.35
C VAL A 39 -3.58 5.44 -23.93
N ARG A 40 -3.14 6.42 -24.74
CA ARG A 40 -1.93 7.21 -24.47
C ARG A 40 -2.32 8.67 -24.31
N GLY A 41 -2.47 9.13 -23.08
CA GLY A 41 -2.95 10.49 -22.82
C GLY A 41 -1.97 11.36 -22.04
N GLU A 42 -2.40 12.60 -21.83
CA GLU A 42 -1.79 13.54 -20.89
C GLU A 42 -2.83 14.11 -19.94
N ILE A 43 -2.43 14.36 -18.70
CA ILE A 43 -3.26 14.97 -17.66
C ILE A 43 -2.64 16.30 -17.26
N VAL A 44 -3.45 17.35 -17.28
CA VAL A 44 -3.06 18.71 -16.93
C VAL A 44 -4.08 19.35 -15.98
N ASP A 45 -3.62 20.31 -15.20
CA ASP A 45 -4.48 21.17 -14.38
C ASP A 45 -5.34 22.05 -15.30
N ALA A 46 -6.64 22.08 -15.04
CA ALA A 46 -7.62 22.79 -15.88
C ALA A 46 -7.42 24.32 -15.85
N LEU A 47 -6.91 24.87 -14.75
CA LEU A 47 -6.75 26.31 -14.56
C LEU A 47 -5.44 26.82 -15.19
N ASN A 48 -4.33 26.15 -14.92
CA ASN A 48 -2.99 26.64 -15.26
C ASN A 48 -2.25 25.80 -16.31
N ARG A 49 -2.87 24.70 -16.78
CA ARG A 49 -2.35 23.79 -17.81
C ARG A 49 -1.03 23.10 -17.46
N ARG A 50 -0.60 23.15 -16.20
CA ARG A 50 0.60 22.42 -15.74
C ARG A 50 0.34 20.92 -15.75
N PRO A 51 1.36 20.10 -16.04
CA PRO A 51 1.23 18.65 -15.93
C PRO A 51 0.82 18.20 -14.53
N VAL A 52 -0.04 17.18 -14.45
CA VAL A 52 -0.42 16.54 -13.19
C VAL A 52 0.30 15.19 -13.08
N PRO A 53 1.43 15.12 -12.36
CA PRO A 53 2.12 13.86 -12.13
C PRO A 53 1.43 13.02 -11.05
N ALA A 54 1.77 11.73 -11.00
CA ALA A 54 1.26 10.80 -9.99
C ALA A 54 -0.28 10.68 -9.93
N ALA A 55 -0.94 10.94 -11.05
CA ALA A 55 -2.37 10.74 -11.21
C ALA A 55 -2.66 9.27 -11.53
N PHE A 56 -3.51 8.62 -10.74
CA PHE A 56 -4.00 7.29 -11.06
C PHE A 56 -4.96 7.38 -12.23
N VAL A 57 -4.73 6.56 -13.25
CA VAL A 57 -5.62 6.42 -14.40
C VAL A 57 -6.08 4.98 -14.46
N LEU A 58 -7.37 4.79 -14.25
CA LEU A 58 -8.05 3.50 -14.26
C LEU A 58 -8.83 3.37 -15.57
N LEU A 59 -8.73 2.21 -16.20
CA LEU A 59 -9.57 1.81 -17.31
C LEU A 59 -10.64 0.87 -16.77
N MET A 60 -11.89 1.32 -16.75
CA MET A 60 -13.03 0.55 -16.27
C MET A 60 -13.78 -0.04 -17.47
N ASP A 61 -14.18 -1.31 -17.41
CA ASP A 61 -15.05 -1.90 -18.42
C ASP A 61 -16.53 -1.51 -18.21
N SER A 62 -17.41 -1.95 -19.11
CA SER A 62 -18.84 -1.66 -19.02
C SER A 62 -19.55 -2.24 -17.78
N ALA A 63 -18.94 -3.22 -17.10
CA ALA A 63 -19.46 -3.79 -15.86
C ALA A 63 -18.94 -3.05 -14.62
N GLY A 64 -18.13 -2.01 -14.80
CA GLY A 64 -17.48 -1.28 -13.71
C GLY A 64 -16.32 -2.04 -13.08
N VAL A 65 -15.82 -3.10 -13.73
CA VAL A 65 -14.64 -3.84 -13.30
C VAL A 65 -13.41 -3.17 -13.90
N GLU A 66 -12.35 -3.09 -13.10
CA GLU A 66 -11.09 -2.54 -13.58
C GLU A 66 -10.41 -3.49 -14.57
N ALA A 67 -10.20 -3.00 -15.79
CA ALA A 67 -9.52 -3.74 -16.85
C ALA A 67 -8.01 -3.46 -16.88
N ALA A 68 -7.59 -2.25 -16.51
CA ALA A 68 -6.19 -1.86 -16.42
C ALA A 68 -6.03 -0.61 -15.54
N ARG A 69 -4.82 -0.41 -15.01
CA ARG A 69 -4.43 0.80 -14.28
C ARG A 69 -3.01 1.25 -14.63
N THR A 70 -2.76 2.55 -14.50
CA THR A 70 -1.44 3.15 -14.64
C THR A 70 -1.38 4.44 -13.82
N MET A 71 -0.21 5.08 -13.80
CA MET A 71 -0.01 6.37 -13.16
C MET A 71 0.70 7.33 -14.12
N THR A 72 0.35 8.63 -14.06
CA THR A 72 1.04 9.63 -14.86
C THR A 72 2.48 9.85 -14.41
N ASP A 73 3.35 10.09 -15.39
CA ASP A 73 4.76 10.41 -15.19
C ASP A 73 4.96 11.90 -14.77
N PRO A 74 6.20 12.37 -14.51
CA PRO A 74 6.48 13.75 -14.15
C PRO A 74 6.00 14.80 -15.17
N THR A 75 5.78 14.38 -16.43
CA THR A 75 5.27 15.22 -17.52
C THR A 75 3.75 15.10 -17.70
N GLY A 76 3.07 14.42 -16.78
CA GLY A 76 1.62 14.21 -16.80
C GLY A 76 1.16 13.18 -17.83
N ARG A 77 2.07 12.44 -18.47
CA ARG A 77 1.73 11.48 -19.52
C ARG A 77 1.49 10.09 -18.96
N PHE A 78 0.61 9.34 -19.62
CA PHE A 78 0.31 7.96 -19.22
C PHE A 78 0.11 7.05 -20.43
N THR A 79 0.17 5.74 -20.19
CA THR A 79 -0.20 4.72 -21.18
C THR A 79 -0.89 3.56 -20.48
N LEU A 80 -2.09 3.20 -20.98
CA LEU A 80 -2.86 2.04 -20.57
C LEU A 80 -2.98 1.07 -21.74
N ARG A 81 -3.00 -0.23 -21.42
CA ARG A 81 -3.20 -1.31 -22.38
C ARG A 81 -4.47 -2.06 -22.03
N ALA A 82 -5.45 -2.04 -22.91
CA ALA A 82 -6.60 -2.93 -22.82
C ALA A 82 -6.24 -4.26 -23.50
N GLU A 83 -6.59 -5.37 -22.84
CA GLU A 83 -6.30 -6.71 -23.37
C GLU A 83 -7.29 -7.14 -24.46
N ARG A 84 -8.51 -6.60 -24.42
CA ARG A 84 -9.60 -6.95 -25.33
C ARG A 84 -10.29 -5.69 -25.83
N PRO A 85 -10.73 -5.68 -27.11
CA PRO A 85 -11.58 -4.62 -27.62
C PRO A 85 -12.87 -4.51 -26.82
N GLY A 86 -13.40 -3.31 -26.68
CA GLY A 86 -14.59 -3.08 -25.87
C GLY A 86 -14.91 -1.60 -25.67
N THR A 87 -15.93 -1.34 -24.87
CA THR A 87 -16.26 0.01 -24.39
C THR A 87 -15.74 0.15 -22.96
N PHE A 88 -15.05 1.25 -22.70
CA PHE A 88 -14.41 1.52 -21.43
C PHE A 88 -14.72 2.95 -20.96
N THR A 89 -14.53 3.23 -19.68
CA THR A 89 -14.43 4.60 -19.16
C THR A 89 -13.05 4.80 -18.53
N LEU A 90 -12.51 6.01 -18.67
CA LEU A 90 -11.32 6.42 -17.94
C LEU A 90 -11.74 7.10 -16.65
N ARG A 91 -11.17 6.66 -15.53
CA ARG A 91 -11.35 7.32 -14.23
C ARG A 91 -10.00 7.77 -13.71
N THR A 92 -9.92 9.01 -13.23
CA THR A 92 -8.68 9.55 -12.65
C THR A 92 -8.82 9.91 -11.20
N LEU A 93 -7.82 9.51 -10.40
CA LEU A 93 -7.75 9.79 -8.97
C LEU A 93 -6.40 10.43 -8.63
N VAL A 94 -6.43 11.65 -8.12
CA VAL A 94 -5.24 12.38 -7.68
C VAL A 94 -5.58 13.14 -6.42
N VAL A 95 -4.67 13.11 -5.46
CA VAL A 95 -4.81 13.90 -4.22
C VAL A 95 -4.91 15.38 -4.58
N GLY A 96 -5.89 16.07 -4.00
CA GLY A 96 -6.16 17.50 -4.22
C GLY A 96 -6.89 17.84 -5.51
N TYR A 97 -7.23 16.86 -6.35
CA TYR A 97 -8.04 17.07 -7.56
C TYR A 97 -9.39 16.38 -7.45
N GLN A 98 -10.40 16.96 -8.11
CA GLN A 98 -11.70 16.32 -8.26
C GLN A 98 -11.53 14.98 -8.99
N ARG A 99 -12.25 13.94 -8.53
CA ARG A 99 -12.39 12.71 -9.31
C ARG A 99 -12.98 13.08 -10.67
N TRP A 100 -12.34 12.63 -11.73
CA TRP A 100 -12.80 12.83 -13.10
C TRP A 100 -13.07 11.47 -13.73
N GLU A 101 -14.11 11.40 -14.55
CA GLU A 101 -14.50 10.23 -15.31
C GLU A 101 -14.88 10.66 -16.73
N SER A 102 -14.44 9.89 -17.74
CA SER A 102 -14.72 10.19 -19.14
C SER A 102 -16.12 9.70 -19.55
N ASP A 103 -16.62 10.24 -20.66
CA ASP A 103 -17.63 9.54 -21.44
C ASP A 103 -17.10 8.16 -21.90
N PRO A 104 -17.98 7.20 -22.23
CA PRO A 104 -17.55 5.90 -22.74
C PRO A 104 -16.70 6.01 -24.00
N ILE A 105 -15.51 5.40 -23.98
CA ILE A 105 -14.59 5.29 -25.10
C ILE A 105 -14.65 3.89 -25.70
N VAL A 106 -14.79 3.80 -27.01
CA VAL A 106 -14.77 2.52 -27.74
C VAL A 106 -13.34 2.26 -28.22
N LEU A 107 -12.77 1.12 -27.81
CA LEU A 107 -11.45 0.65 -28.23
C LEU A 107 -11.60 -0.59 -29.11
N ALA A 108 -11.41 -0.43 -30.41
CA ALA A 108 -11.30 -1.52 -31.38
C ALA A 108 -9.93 -2.20 -31.30
N GLY A 109 -9.80 -3.43 -31.83
CA GLY A 109 -8.54 -4.18 -31.82
C GLY A 109 -7.38 -3.39 -32.45
N GLY A 110 -6.27 -3.25 -31.70
CA GLY A 110 -5.10 -2.47 -32.10
C GLY A 110 -5.27 -0.95 -32.12
N GLN A 111 -6.44 -0.42 -31.74
CA GLN A 111 -6.69 1.02 -31.73
C GLN A 111 -5.84 1.71 -30.66
N THR A 112 -5.34 2.90 -30.99
CA THR A 112 -4.74 3.82 -30.02
C THR A 112 -5.60 5.09 -29.94
N VAL A 113 -5.95 5.51 -28.74
CA VAL A 113 -6.63 6.78 -28.48
C VAL A 113 -5.75 7.68 -27.62
N GLU A 114 -5.78 8.99 -27.88
CA GLU A 114 -4.89 9.95 -27.22
C GLU A 114 -5.67 11.09 -26.55
N PRO A 115 -6.32 10.83 -25.40
CA PRO A 115 -7.10 11.86 -24.70
C PRO A 115 -6.20 12.86 -23.97
N ARG A 116 -6.61 14.13 -23.97
CA ARG A 116 -6.13 15.14 -23.03
C ARG A 116 -7.16 15.32 -21.93
N ILE A 117 -6.75 15.08 -20.69
CA ILE A 117 -7.61 15.14 -19.51
C ILE A 117 -7.26 16.41 -18.73
N GLU A 118 -8.29 17.17 -18.37
CA GLU A 118 -8.16 18.40 -17.60
C GLU A 118 -8.78 18.20 -16.23
N LEU A 119 -7.95 18.24 -15.18
CA LEU A 119 -8.40 18.04 -13.81
C LEU A 119 -8.59 19.38 -13.11
N MET A 120 -9.70 19.51 -12.41
CA MET A 120 -9.96 20.66 -11.56
C MET A 120 -9.35 20.42 -10.17
N LEU A 121 -8.40 21.28 -9.78
CA LEU A 121 -7.85 21.27 -8.44
C LEU A 121 -8.95 21.67 -7.46
N VAL A 122 -9.23 20.80 -6.48
CA VAL A 122 -10.15 21.10 -5.38
C VAL A 122 -9.27 21.40 -4.18
N ARG A 123 -9.22 22.67 -3.81
CA ARG A 123 -8.61 23.02 -2.52
C ARG A 123 -9.51 22.42 -1.46
N VAL A 124 -9.00 21.40 -0.77
CA VAL A 124 -9.68 20.87 0.42
C VAL A 124 -9.55 21.94 1.49
N GLU A 125 -10.47 22.89 1.48
CA GLU A 125 -10.61 23.87 2.56
C GLU A 125 -11.22 23.13 3.74
N LEU A 126 -10.36 22.40 4.46
CA LEU A 126 -10.73 21.76 5.70
C LEU A 126 -11.16 22.89 6.64
N PRO A 127 -12.44 22.93 7.07
CA PRO A 127 -12.95 24.08 7.82
C PRO A 127 -12.05 24.37 9.02
N ALA A 128 -11.92 25.65 9.36
CA ALA A 128 -11.32 26.07 10.61
C ALA A 128 -12.27 25.71 11.78
N PHE A 129 -12.53 24.42 12.03
CA PHE A 129 -13.25 24.00 13.21
C PHE A 129 -12.33 24.10 14.44
N THR A 130 -12.87 24.70 15.50
CA THR A 130 -12.31 24.71 16.85
C THR A 130 -12.58 23.34 17.46
N VAL A 131 -11.53 22.65 17.90
CA VAL A 131 -11.67 21.33 18.54
C VAL A 131 -12.26 21.55 19.94
N GLU A 132 -13.58 21.48 20.05
CA GLU A 132 -14.26 21.34 21.34
C GLU A 132 -14.48 19.84 21.56
N GLY A 133 -13.78 19.30 22.56
CA GLY A 133 -13.73 17.87 22.80
C GLY A 133 -15.06 17.32 23.28
N GLU A 134 -15.78 16.62 22.40
CA GLU A 134 -16.75 15.63 22.83
C GLU A 134 -16.47 14.31 22.12
N ARG A 135 -15.95 13.35 22.89
CA ARG A 135 -15.41 12.06 22.45
C ARG A 135 -16.51 11.02 22.24
N THR A 136 -17.52 11.37 21.46
CA THR A 136 -18.62 10.45 21.15
C THR A 136 -18.68 10.27 19.65
N CYS A 137 -18.86 9.03 19.17
CA CYS A 137 -19.13 8.72 17.76
C CYS A 137 -20.42 9.38 17.21
N ARG A 138 -21.07 10.25 17.98
CA ARG A 138 -22.08 11.21 17.54
C ARG A 138 -21.37 12.50 17.14
N GLY A 139 -20.77 12.51 15.96
CA GLY A 139 -20.19 13.72 15.37
C GLY A 139 -21.27 14.73 14.97
N ARG A 140 -20.89 16.01 14.89
CA ARG A 140 -21.70 17.04 14.21
C ARG A 140 -21.76 16.73 12.70
N PRO A 141 -22.88 16.99 12.01
CA PRO A 141 -23.01 16.73 10.56
C PRO A 141 -21.87 17.34 9.73
N ASP A 142 -21.46 18.58 10.04
CA ASP A 142 -20.40 19.29 9.32
C ASP A 142 -19.01 18.68 9.51
N GLU A 143 -18.70 18.16 10.70
CA GLU A 143 -17.45 17.45 10.97
C GLU A 143 -17.42 16.11 10.23
N GLY A 144 -18.57 15.43 10.13
CA GLY A 144 -18.71 14.20 9.36
C GLY A 144 -18.44 14.42 7.88
N ALA A 145 -18.97 15.49 7.29
CA ALA A 145 -18.73 15.83 5.89
C ALA A 145 -17.24 16.14 5.62
N ALA A 146 -16.61 16.95 6.48
CA ALA A 146 -15.19 17.29 6.33
C ALA A 146 -14.25 16.09 6.58
N ALA A 147 -14.59 15.22 7.53
CA ALA A 147 -13.89 13.95 7.75
C ALA A 147 -14.01 13.02 6.53
N ALA A 148 -15.19 12.94 5.91
CA ALA A 148 -15.40 12.17 4.68
C ALA A 148 -14.57 12.71 3.52
N THR A 149 -14.51 14.03 3.33
CA THR A 149 -13.65 14.63 2.29
C THR A 149 -12.17 14.33 2.53
N LEU A 150 -11.68 14.52 3.76
CA LEU A 150 -10.30 14.18 4.09
C LEU A 150 -10.02 12.69 3.87
N TRP A 151 -10.99 11.84 4.20
CA TRP A 151 -10.90 10.40 4.01
C TRP A 151 -10.75 10.01 2.54
N GLU A 152 -11.53 10.60 1.64
CA GLU A 152 -11.40 10.36 0.19
C GLU A 152 -10.00 10.70 -0.32
N GLU A 153 -9.39 11.78 0.17
CA GLU A 153 -8.02 12.16 -0.21
C GLU A 153 -6.97 11.20 0.36
N ILE A 154 -7.15 10.74 1.60
CA ILE A 154 -6.30 9.72 2.20
C ILE A 154 -6.41 8.40 1.43
N GLN A 155 -7.60 7.99 1.00
CA GLN A 155 -7.78 6.80 0.17
C GLN A 155 -7.00 6.91 -1.15
N LYS A 156 -7.03 8.07 -1.82
CA LYS A 156 -6.23 8.31 -3.03
C LYS A 156 -4.73 8.16 -2.75
N ALA A 157 -4.24 8.70 -1.64
CA ALA A 157 -2.82 8.59 -1.26
C ALA A 157 -2.40 7.15 -0.88
N LEU A 158 -3.27 6.43 -0.17
CA LEU A 158 -3.02 5.03 0.22
C LEU A 158 -3.04 4.10 -0.99
N ALA A 159 -4.03 4.25 -1.88
CA ALA A 159 -4.08 3.53 -3.15
C ALA A 159 -2.84 3.81 -3.99
N ALA A 160 -2.34 5.06 -3.95
CA ALA A 160 -1.11 5.41 -4.64
C ALA A 160 0.12 4.67 -4.14
N THR A 161 0.21 4.55 -2.82
CA THR A 161 1.29 3.83 -2.16
C THR A 161 1.23 2.33 -2.49
N GLU A 162 0.04 1.73 -2.48
CA GLU A 162 -0.13 0.29 -2.78
C GLU A 162 0.24 -0.05 -4.23
N TRP A 163 -0.18 0.77 -5.19
CA TRP A 163 0.16 0.55 -6.59
C TRP A 163 1.67 0.58 -6.86
N GLU A 164 2.40 1.53 -6.27
CA GLU A 164 3.85 1.60 -6.42
C GLU A 164 4.56 0.37 -5.86
N GLN A 165 4.01 -0.23 -4.79
CA GLN A 165 4.52 -1.49 -4.23
C GLN A 165 4.31 -2.66 -5.20
N ASP A 166 3.12 -2.78 -5.78
CA ASP A 166 2.78 -3.84 -6.73
C ASP A 166 3.51 -3.71 -8.07
N ALA A 167 3.69 -2.48 -8.55
CA ALA A 167 4.42 -2.20 -9.78
C ALA A 167 5.90 -2.58 -9.69
N ARG A 168 6.45 -2.71 -8.47
CA ARG A 168 7.85 -3.11 -8.20
C ARG A 168 8.87 -2.32 -9.00
N ARG A 169 8.56 -1.05 -9.30
CA ARG A 169 9.38 -0.15 -10.13
C ARG A 169 10.65 0.29 -9.42
N TYR A 170 10.61 0.37 -8.09
CA TYR A 170 11.71 0.81 -7.25
C TYR A 170 12.13 -0.29 -6.27
N ARG A 171 13.44 -0.34 -6.00
CA ARG A 171 14.03 -1.15 -4.93
C ARG A 171 14.50 -0.23 -3.82
N PHE A 172 14.29 -0.63 -2.58
CA PHE A 172 14.54 0.17 -1.39
C PHE A 172 15.62 -0.50 -0.57
N TRP A 173 16.69 0.24 -0.31
CA TRP A 173 17.72 -0.16 0.62
C TRP A 173 17.29 0.29 2.03
N THR A 174 16.98 -0.68 2.88
CA THR A 174 16.40 -0.43 4.20
C THR A 174 17.31 -0.97 5.29
N VAL A 175 17.52 -0.15 6.31
CA VAL A 175 18.14 -0.54 7.57
C VAL A 175 17.00 -0.85 8.53
N THR A 176 16.95 -2.07 9.05
CA THR A 176 16.00 -2.50 10.07
C THR A 176 16.74 -2.73 11.38
N VAL A 177 16.24 -2.13 12.44
CA VAL A 177 16.75 -2.31 13.79
C VAL A 177 15.68 -2.99 14.64
N GLU A 178 16.08 -4.03 15.36
CA GLU A 178 15.25 -4.69 16.35
C GLU A 178 15.87 -4.51 17.74
N ARG A 179 15.07 -4.07 18.71
CA ARG A 179 15.48 -3.86 20.09
C ARG A 179 14.59 -4.64 21.04
N THR A 180 15.22 -5.27 22.02
CA THR A 180 14.54 -5.72 23.24
C THR A 180 14.83 -4.71 24.33
N LEU A 181 13.77 -4.17 24.92
CA LEU A 181 13.81 -3.19 25.98
C LEU A 181 13.24 -3.81 27.26
N ASP A 182 13.74 -3.39 28.42
CA ASP A 182 13.12 -3.73 29.70
C ASP A 182 11.79 -2.96 29.92
N ARG A 183 11.12 -3.20 31.04
CA ARG A 183 9.85 -2.54 31.39
C ARG A 183 9.93 -1.01 31.56
N TYR A 184 11.13 -0.46 31.73
CA TYR A 184 11.39 0.98 31.83
C TYR A 184 11.94 1.57 30.51
N ALA A 185 11.86 0.80 29.42
CA ALA A 185 12.40 1.14 28.11
C ALA A 185 13.95 1.25 28.07
N GLY A 186 14.65 0.67 29.04
CA GLY A 186 16.09 0.48 29.01
C GLY A 186 16.50 -0.56 27.96
N LEU A 187 17.55 -0.28 27.19
CA LEU A 187 18.02 -1.19 26.14
C LEU A 187 18.64 -2.46 26.74
N MET A 188 18.07 -3.63 26.45
CA MET A 188 18.63 -4.92 26.85
C MET A 188 19.45 -5.57 25.73
N SER A 189 18.92 -5.56 24.51
CA SER A 189 19.61 -6.08 23.33
C SER A 189 19.16 -5.36 22.07
N GLN A 190 20.04 -5.31 21.07
CA GLN A 190 19.75 -4.76 19.75
C GLN A 190 20.38 -5.63 18.67
N GLY A 191 19.65 -5.81 17.58
CA GLY A 191 20.15 -6.32 16.32
C GLY A 191 19.89 -5.32 15.21
N GLU A 192 20.75 -5.34 14.19
CA GLU A 192 20.59 -4.55 12.98
C GLU A 192 20.70 -5.48 11.77
N GLN A 193 19.79 -5.28 10.83
CA GLN A 193 19.79 -5.97 9.55
C GLN A 193 19.66 -4.95 8.44
N VAL A 194 20.44 -5.14 7.39
CA VAL A 194 20.33 -4.36 6.16
C VAL A 194 19.75 -5.27 5.08
N GLY A 195 18.74 -4.77 4.37
CA GLY A 195 18.08 -5.50 3.30
C GLY A 195 17.80 -4.60 2.11
N THR A 196 17.76 -5.22 0.93
CA THR A 196 17.22 -4.58 -0.28
C THR A 196 15.97 -5.35 -0.69
N GLY A 197 14.90 -4.64 -1.04
CA GLY A 197 13.64 -5.25 -1.41
C GLY A 197 12.71 -4.27 -2.09
N PHE A 198 11.52 -4.73 -2.47
CA PHE A 198 10.45 -3.84 -2.91
C PHE A 198 9.75 -3.25 -1.67
N ALA A 199 9.22 -2.04 -1.78
CA ALA A 199 8.46 -1.45 -0.68
C ALA A 199 7.30 -2.38 -0.34
N SER A 200 7.16 -2.71 0.93
CA SER A 200 6.06 -3.47 1.48
C SER A 200 5.70 -2.88 2.83
N TRP A 201 4.46 -3.09 3.26
CA TRP A 201 4.06 -2.67 4.59
C TRP A 201 4.93 -3.35 5.65
N PRO A 202 5.44 -2.58 6.62
CA PRO A 202 6.51 -3.03 7.50
C PRO A 202 6.07 -3.97 8.62
N PHE A 203 4.76 -4.05 8.87
CA PHE A 203 4.17 -4.87 9.89
C PHE A 203 3.46 -6.05 9.23
N GLY A 204 3.49 -7.21 9.90
CA GLY A 204 2.57 -8.28 9.52
C GLY A 204 1.14 -7.77 9.64
N THR A 205 0.34 -8.02 8.63
CA THR A 205 -1.09 -7.68 8.56
C THR A 205 -1.88 -8.92 8.15
N LEU A 206 -3.19 -8.87 8.35
CA LEU A 206 -4.15 -9.90 7.96
C LEU A 206 -5.27 -9.25 7.15
N PRO A 207 -6.07 -10.04 6.41
CA PRO A 207 -7.26 -9.51 5.74
C PRO A 207 -8.19 -8.77 6.70
N PRO A 208 -8.87 -7.69 6.24
CA PRO A 208 -9.69 -6.84 7.11
C PRO A 208 -10.75 -7.62 7.89
N GLU A 209 -11.42 -8.58 7.26
CA GLU A 209 -12.48 -9.39 7.85
C GLU A 209 -11.98 -10.19 9.06
N ARG A 210 -10.74 -10.68 8.97
CA ARG A 210 -10.09 -11.42 10.05
C ARG A 210 -9.71 -10.52 11.21
N LEU A 211 -9.18 -9.33 10.93
CA LEU A 211 -8.82 -8.35 11.96
C LEU A 211 -10.07 -7.81 12.67
N MET A 212 -11.15 -7.54 11.93
CA MET A 212 -12.40 -7.06 12.54
C MET A 212 -13.09 -8.12 13.39
N THR A 213 -12.83 -9.41 13.15
CA THR A 213 -13.39 -10.51 13.95
C THR A 213 -12.50 -10.92 15.13
N LEU A 214 -11.18 -11.02 14.92
CA LEU A 214 -10.24 -11.59 15.88
C LEU A 214 -9.39 -10.55 16.61
N GLY A 215 -9.42 -9.29 16.16
CA GLY A 215 -8.61 -8.21 16.69
C GLY A 215 -7.19 -8.15 16.12
N PHE A 216 -6.52 -7.04 16.43
CA PHE A 216 -5.14 -6.72 16.02
C PHE A 216 -4.09 -7.37 16.93
N VAL A 217 -4.50 -8.03 18.01
CA VAL A 217 -3.63 -8.83 18.87
C VAL A 217 -4.22 -10.22 19.00
N GLN A 218 -3.46 -11.24 18.61
CA GLN A 218 -3.92 -12.64 18.62
C GLN A 218 -2.94 -13.51 19.38
N ASP A 219 -3.47 -14.45 20.17
CA ASP A 219 -2.67 -15.38 20.94
C ASP A 219 -1.90 -16.35 20.03
N ALA A 220 -0.67 -16.66 20.40
CA ALA A 220 0.14 -17.70 19.76
C ALA A 220 1.04 -18.41 20.79
N PRO A 221 1.56 -19.62 20.50
CA PRO A 221 2.39 -20.39 21.43
C PRO A 221 3.65 -19.67 21.94
N GLY A 222 4.17 -18.70 21.17
CA GLY A 222 5.34 -17.88 21.54
C GLY A 222 4.99 -16.55 22.21
N GLY A 223 3.73 -16.33 22.58
CA GLY A 223 3.19 -15.05 23.03
C GLY A 223 2.31 -14.38 21.98
N PRO A 224 1.61 -13.29 22.36
CA PRO A 224 0.70 -12.59 21.46
C PRO A 224 1.41 -11.99 20.25
N ILE A 225 0.78 -12.13 19.08
CA ILE A 225 1.20 -11.51 17.82
C ILE A 225 0.44 -10.19 17.66
N TYR A 226 1.19 -9.12 17.38
CA TYR A 226 0.69 -7.77 17.19
C TYR A 226 0.72 -7.42 15.71
N TYR A 227 -0.46 -7.14 15.14
CA TYR A 227 -0.65 -6.78 13.73
C TYR A 227 -0.81 -5.27 13.58
N GLY A 228 -0.13 -4.70 12.58
CA GLY A 228 -0.33 -3.30 12.21
C GLY A 228 -1.32 -3.15 11.05
N PRO A 229 -1.97 -1.99 10.89
CA PRO A 229 -2.79 -1.71 9.71
C PRO A 229 -1.92 -1.50 8.46
N ASP A 230 -2.39 -1.99 7.32
CA ASP A 230 -1.91 -1.60 5.99
C ASP A 230 -2.94 -0.72 5.26
N ALA A 231 -2.61 -0.29 4.05
CA ALA A 231 -3.52 0.51 3.22
C ALA A 231 -4.87 -0.18 3.04
N ARG A 232 -4.86 -1.49 2.71
CA ARG A 232 -6.07 -2.29 2.46
C ARG A 232 -6.97 -2.35 3.68
N VAL A 233 -6.41 -2.55 4.87
CA VAL A 233 -7.17 -2.54 6.12
C VAL A 233 -7.80 -1.18 6.35
N LEU A 234 -7.01 -0.10 6.25
CA LEU A 234 -7.53 1.24 6.53
C LEU A 234 -8.69 1.61 5.60
N VAL A 235 -8.59 1.31 4.30
CA VAL A 235 -9.61 1.69 3.29
C VAL A 235 -10.78 0.71 3.16
N SER A 236 -10.79 -0.38 3.96
CA SER A 236 -11.81 -1.42 3.87
C SER A 236 -13.17 -1.01 4.44
N GLU A 237 -14.25 -1.56 3.89
CA GLU A 237 -15.61 -1.33 4.41
C GLU A 237 -15.75 -1.90 5.83
N GLU A 238 -15.10 -3.01 6.13
CA GLU A 238 -15.10 -3.64 7.45
C GLU A 238 -14.48 -2.74 8.51
N PHE A 239 -13.35 -2.10 8.21
CA PHE A 239 -12.72 -1.17 9.13
C PHE A 239 -13.57 0.08 9.34
N LEU A 240 -14.15 0.61 8.25
CA LEU A 240 -15.05 1.77 8.28
C LEU A 240 -16.33 1.52 9.09
N ALA A 241 -16.85 0.29 9.08
CA ALA A 241 -18.03 -0.09 9.83
C ALA A 241 -17.79 -0.18 11.35
N GLU A 242 -16.56 -0.52 11.76
CA GLU A 242 -16.20 -0.81 13.15
C GLU A 242 -15.39 0.30 13.83
N HIS A 243 -15.11 1.41 13.13
CA HIS A 243 -14.34 2.54 13.64
C HIS A 243 -15.07 3.86 13.45
N CYS A 244 -14.89 4.75 14.43
CA CYS A 244 -15.33 6.13 14.38
C CYS A 244 -14.19 7.01 13.89
N PHE A 245 -14.52 7.99 13.03
CA PHE A 245 -13.56 8.91 12.45
C PHE A 245 -13.79 10.33 12.92
N ARG A 246 -12.71 11.08 13.12
CA ARG A 246 -12.76 12.49 13.52
C ARG A 246 -11.60 13.27 12.94
N LEU A 247 -11.77 14.57 12.81
CA LEU A 247 -10.68 15.43 12.38
C LEU A 247 -9.80 15.85 13.57
N GLU A 248 -8.50 15.87 13.32
CA GLU A 248 -7.48 16.34 14.25
C GLU A 248 -6.63 17.43 13.61
N LYS A 249 -6.00 18.28 14.42
CA LYS A 249 -5.06 19.29 13.94
C LYS A 249 -3.81 19.25 14.78
N ARG A 250 -2.67 19.28 14.11
CA ARG A 250 -1.35 19.40 14.73
C ARG A 250 -0.55 20.47 14.01
N ARG A 251 0.05 21.37 14.77
CA ARG A 251 1.05 22.29 14.24
C ARG A 251 2.41 21.71 14.55
N ASP A 252 3.12 21.27 13.51
CA ASP A 252 4.56 21.00 13.58
C ASP A 252 5.30 22.25 13.09
N ALA A 253 6.53 22.48 13.57
CA ALA A 253 7.38 23.67 13.36
C ALA A 253 6.88 24.66 12.28
N ASP A 254 6.96 24.27 11.01
CA ASP A 254 6.61 25.10 9.84
C ASP A 254 5.42 24.56 9.00
N THR A 255 4.79 23.46 9.44
CA THR A 255 3.76 22.77 8.66
C THR A 255 2.51 22.52 9.50
N VAL A 256 1.37 23.00 9.01
CA VAL A 256 0.08 22.65 9.62
C VAL A 256 -0.36 21.31 9.06
N LEU A 257 -0.54 20.33 9.94
CA LEU A 257 -1.06 19.02 9.62
C LEU A 257 -2.54 18.95 10.00
N VAL A 258 -3.34 18.33 9.13
CA VAL A 258 -4.69 17.88 9.46
C VAL A 258 -4.68 16.36 9.52
N GLY A 259 -5.29 15.82 10.56
CA GLY A 259 -5.33 14.39 10.82
C GLY A 259 -6.74 13.86 10.65
N LEU A 260 -6.86 12.65 10.11
CA LEU A 260 -8.05 11.82 10.29
C LEU A 260 -7.77 10.84 11.42
N GLY A 261 -8.30 11.16 12.60
CA GLY A 261 -8.30 10.28 13.76
C GLY A 261 -9.30 9.15 13.58
N PHE A 262 -8.93 7.95 14.02
CA PHE A 262 -9.81 6.78 14.06
C PHE A 262 -9.72 6.09 15.42
N GLU A 263 -10.84 5.59 15.91
CA GLU A 263 -10.89 4.76 17.13
C GLU A 263 -12.03 3.73 17.04
N PRO A 264 -11.91 2.57 17.72
CA PRO A 264 -12.94 1.54 17.68
C PRO A 264 -14.27 2.04 18.22
N VAL A 265 -15.38 1.56 17.66
CA VAL A 265 -16.72 1.88 18.16
C VAL A 265 -16.91 1.48 19.63
N ALA A 266 -17.75 2.23 20.34
CA ALA A 266 -18.03 1.97 21.74
C ALA A 266 -18.60 0.55 21.95
N GLY A 267 -18.11 -0.13 22.99
CA GLY A 267 -18.55 -1.49 23.35
C GLY A 267 -17.74 -2.62 22.72
N ARG A 268 -16.86 -2.31 21.76
CA ARG A 268 -15.90 -3.26 21.21
C ARG A 268 -14.85 -3.63 22.26
N ARG A 269 -14.66 -4.93 22.49
CA ARG A 269 -13.79 -5.47 23.58
C ARG A 269 -12.59 -6.26 23.10
N ILE A 270 -12.56 -6.62 21.82
CA ILE A 270 -11.41 -7.31 21.25
C ILE A 270 -10.25 -6.32 21.10
N PRO A 271 -8.98 -6.77 21.23
CA PRO A 271 -7.82 -5.92 21.00
C PRO A 271 -7.87 -5.26 19.63
N ASP A 272 -7.72 -3.94 19.60
CA ASP A 272 -7.92 -3.14 18.39
C ASP A 272 -6.86 -2.04 18.25
N ILE A 273 -7.03 -1.12 17.31
CA ILE A 273 -6.15 0.03 17.10
C ILE A 273 -6.93 1.36 17.10
N LYS A 274 -6.27 2.41 17.60
CA LYS A 274 -6.72 3.80 17.49
C LYS A 274 -5.54 4.66 17.07
N GLY A 275 -5.76 5.69 16.26
CA GLY A 275 -4.66 6.44 15.68
C GLY A 275 -5.09 7.63 14.85
N VAL A 276 -4.14 8.21 14.13
CA VAL A 276 -4.35 9.37 13.27
C VAL A 276 -3.53 9.23 11.99
N LEU A 277 -4.19 9.44 10.85
CA LEU A 277 -3.57 9.63 9.55
C LEU A 277 -3.38 11.13 9.29
N TRP A 278 -2.13 11.58 9.35
CA TRP A 278 -1.74 12.97 9.19
C TRP A 278 -1.44 13.31 7.74
N VAL A 279 -2.07 14.36 7.22
CA VAL A 279 -1.79 14.96 5.92
C VAL A 279 -1.30 16.39 6.09
N ASP A 280 -0.51 16.85 5.12
CA ASP A 280 -0.12 18.24 4.97
C ASP A 280 -1.34 19.09 4.58
N SER A 281 -1.65 20.14 5.34
CA SER A 281 -2.86 20.95 5.09
C SER A 281 -2.83 21.73 3.77
N ALA A 282 -1.65 22.05 3.22
CA ALA A 282 -1.52 22.85 2.01
C ALA A 282 -1.53 21.99 0.74
N THR A 283 -0.94 20.80 0.82
CA THR A 283 -0.75 19.90 -0.33
C THR A 283 -1.62 18.64 -0.28
N VAL A 284 -2.27 18.37 0.86
CA VAL A 284 -3.03 17.15 1.16
C VAL A 284 -2.17 15.88 1.08
N ALA A 285 -0.85 16.04 1.06
CA ALA A 285 0.13 14.97 1.00
C ALA A 285 0.09 14.13 2.30
N LEU A 286 -0.13 12.82 2.21
CA LEU A 286 -0.05 11.90 3.35
C LEU A 286 1.35 11.94 3.96
N ARG A 287 1.47 12.28 5.23
CA ARG A 287 2.77 12.43 5.92
C ARG A 287 3.06 11.28 6.85
N ARG A 288 2.08 10.89 7.67
CA ARG A 288 2.32 9.94 8.74
C ARG A 288 1.05 9.22 9.19
N LEU A 289 1.19 7.94 9.51
CA LEU A 289 0.25 7.19 10.33
C LEU A 289 0.86 7.01 11.72
N GLU A 290 0.12 7.38 12.77
CA GLU A 290 0.47 7.10 14.16
C GLU A 290 -0.69 6.30 14.77
N TYR A 291 -0.43 5.13 15.35
CA TYR A 291 -1.46 4.32 15.98
C TYR A 291 -0.97 3.66 17.27
N HIS A 292 -1.92 3.39 18.15
CA HIS A 292 -1.74 2.67 19.40
C HIS A 292 -2.73 1.51 19.45
N TYR A 293 -2.33 0.43 20.12
CA TYR A 293 -3.26 -0.66 20.38
C TYR A 293 -4.22 -0.24 21.50
N ALA A 294 -5.48 -0.61 21.34
CA ALA A 294 -6.59 -0.35 22.25
C ALA A 294 -7.17 -1.68 22.74
N ASN A 295 -7.94 -1.62 23.83
CA ASN A 295 -8.59 -2.78 24.43
C ASN A 295 -7.59 -3.88 24.82
N LEU A 296 -6.40 -3.46 25.27
CA LEU A 296 -5.36 -4.42 25.66
C LEU A 296 -5.65 -5.01 27.05
N PRO A 297 -5.16 -6.23 27.33
CA PRO A 297 -5.13 -6.76 28.70
C PRO A 297 -4.40 -5.82 29.66
N ARG A 298 -4.82 -5.79 30.93
CA ARG A 298 -4.29 -4.86 31.96
C ARG A 298 -2.77 -4.87 32.16
N TRP A 299 -2.09 -5.96 31.82
CA TRP A 299 -0.64 -6.07 31.95
C TRP A 299 0.13 -5.30 30.87
N ALA A 300 -0.53 -4.98 29.74
CA ALA A 300 0.06 -4.30 28.61
C ALA A 300 -0.29 -2.79 28.63
N PRO A 301 0.71 -1.89 28.65
CA PRO A 301 0.46 -0.45 28.75
C PRO A 301 0.11 0.16 27.37
N GLU A 302 -1.18 0.35 27.09
CA GLU A 302 -1.68 0.91 25.81
C GLU A 302 -0.90 2.15 25.29
N PRO A 303 -0.59 3.18 26.09
CA PRO A 303 0.03 4.40 25.56
C PRO A 303 1.41 4.18 24.96
N GLN A 304 2.09 3.10 25.35
CA GLN A 304 3.45 2.79 24.92
C GLN A 304 3.49 1.74 23.80
N VAL A 305 2.34 1.18 23.42
CA VAL A 305 2.23 0.05 22.50
C VAL A 305 1.52 0.50 21.24
N GLY A 306 2.18 0.37 20.08
CA GLY A 306 1.71 0.98 18.85
C GLY A 306 2.78 1.08 17.77
N GLY A 307 2.47 1.82 16.72
CA GLY A 307 3.38 2.02 15.61
C GLY A 307 3.26 3.38 14.94
N THR A 308 4.29 3.71 14.19
CA THR A 308 4.37 4.91 13.36
C THR A 308 4.85 4.52 11.97
N VAL A 309 4.25 5.11 10.93
CA VAL A 309 4.67 4.96 9.53
C VAL A 309 4.80 6.36 8.93
N GLU A 310 5.96 6.69 8.39
CA GLU A 310 6.22 7.95 7.71
C GLU A 310 6.26 7.73 6.20
N PHE A 311 5.50 8.54 5.47
CA PHE A 311 5.39 8.48 4.03
C PHE A 311 6.23 9.60 3.39
N ALA A 312 6.77 9.31 2.22
CA ALA A 312 7.45 10.30 1.39
C ALA A 312 7.11 10.09 -0.09
N GLN A 313 7.31 11.14 -0.88
CA GLN A 313 7.19 11.10 -2.33
C GLN A 313 8.58 11.15 -2.97
N LEU A 314 8.76 10.39 -4.04
CA LEU A 314 9.88 10.51 -4.96
C LEU A 314 9.68 11.73 -5.90
N PRO A 315 10.74 12.20 -6.59
CA PRO A 315 10.62 13.31 -7.54
C PRO A 315 9.56 13.10 -8.64
N GLY A 316 9.25 11.84 -8.98
CA GLY A 316 8.18 11.51 -9.93
C GLY A 316 6.78 11.36 -9.32
N GLY A 317 6.60 11.74 -8.05
CA GLY A 317 5.34 11.70 -7.31
C GLY A 317 4.94 10.32 -6.76
N ALA A 318 5.73 9.27 -7.07
CA ALA A 318 5.58 7.93 -6.50
C ALA A 318 5.72 7.96 -4.97
N TRP A 319 4.75 7.39 -4.27
CA TRP A 319 4.70 7.32 -2.82
C TRP A 319 5.42 6.08 -2.28
N PHE A 320 6.12 6.23 -1.15
CA PHE A 320 6.72 5.10 -0.45
C PHE A 320 6.78 5.31 1.07
N ILE A 321 6.97 4.21 1.80
CA ILE A 321 7.18 4.23 3.25
C ILE A 321 8.66 4.56 3.51
N ARG A 322 8.92 5.76 4.03
CA ARG A 322 10.28 6.25 4.31
C ARG A 322 10.82 5.67 5.60
N ARG A 323 10.03 5.69 6.67
CA ARG A 323 10.40 5.17 7.99
C ARG A 323 9.21 4.51 8.64
N TRP A 324 9.50 3.59 9.55
CA TRP A 324 8.48 2.99 10.39
C TRP A 324 9.03 2.52 11.72
N ARG A 325 8.14 2.35 12.69
CA ARG A 325 8.43 1.76 14.00
C ARG A 325 7.19 1.03 14.51
N LEU A 326 7.38 -0.11 15.14
CA LEU A 326 6.37 -0.84 15.91
C LEU A 326 6.98 -1.23 17.25
N ARG A 327 6.25 -0.98 18.32
CA ARG A 327 6.58 -1.41 19.67
C ARG A 327 5.46 -2.29 20.21
N ALA A 328 5.81 -3.53 20.54
CA ALA A 328 4.93 -4.50 21.16
C ALA A 328 5.44 -4.87 22.57
N PRO A 329 4.56 -5.10 23.56
CA PRO A 329 4.95 -5.49 24.90
C PRO A 329 5.24 -6.99 24.93
N ILE A 330 6.17 -7.39 25.79
CA ILE A 330 6.55 -8.78 26.02
C ILE A 330 5.92 -9.22 27.34
N PRO A 331 5.09 -10.27 27.37
CA PRO A 331 4.53 -10.79 28.62
C PRO A 331 5.56 -11.63 29.39
N GLU A 332 5.53 -11.53 30.72
CA GLU A 332 6.09 -12.51 31.65
C GLU A 332 4.91 -13.22 32.33
N VAL A 333 4.68 -14.48 31.96
CA VAL A 333 3.68 -15.32 32.62
C VAL A 333 4.27 -15.84 33.92
N ARG A 334 3.56 -15.71 35.04
CA ARG A 334 3.98 -16.21 36.36
C ARG A 334 3.03 -17.33 36.79
N PRO A 335 3.32 -18.60 36.45
CA PRO A 335 2.37 -19.70 36.61
C PRO A 335 1.92 -19.90 38.06
N LEU A 336 2.84 -19.71 39.00
CA LEU A 336 2.59 -19.90 40.45
C LEU A 336 1.65 -18.84 41.05
N ARG A 337 1.56 -17.66 40.42
CA ARG A 337 0.70 -16.55 40.87
C ARG A 337 -0.56 -16.38 40.02
N GLY A 338 -0.64 -17.08 38.89
CA GLY A 338 -1.76 -16.98 37.94
C GLY A 338 -1.87 -15.62 37.27
N ASP A 339 -0.83 -14.78 37.33
CA ASP A 339 -0.80 -13.45 36.72
C ASP A 339 0.18 -13.36 35.54
N THR A 340 -0.11 -12.43 34.65
CA THR A 340 0.79 -12.01 33.57
C THR A 340 1.20 -10.57 33.85
N VAL A 341 2.49 -10.29 33.75
CA VAL A 341 3.03 -8.95 33.94
C VAL A 341 3.86 -8.53 32.72
N LEU A 342 4.18 -7.24 32.64
CA LEU A 342 5.07 -6.72 31.61
C LEU A 342 6.52 -7.12 31.88
N PHE A 343 7.11 -7.92 30.99
CA PHE A 343 8.55 -8.18 30.98
C PHE A 343 9.32 -6.95 30.46
N GLY A 344 8.86 -6.43 29.32
CA GLY A 344 9.54 -5.37 28.58
C GLY A 344 8.89 -5.13 27.22
N TYR A 345 9.64 -4.61 26.26
CA TYR A 345 9.14 -4.32 24.91
C TYR A 345 10.03 -4.91 23.83
N ARG A 346 9.41 -5.34 22.74
CA ARG A 346 10.08 -5.58 21.47
C ARG A 346 9.76 -4.44 20.53
N GLU A 347 10.79 -3.74 20.07
CA GLU A 347 10.67 -2.66 19.11
C GLU A 347 11.35 -3.05 17.81
N ARG A 348 10.65 -2.91 16.69
CA ARG A 348 11.24 -2.99 15.35
C ARG A 348 11.06 -1.65 14.66
N ALA A 349 12.10 -1.17 14.01
CA ALA A 349 12.09 0.07 13.25
C ALA A 349 12.83 -0.11 11.93
N GLY A 350 12.37 0.56 10.89
CA GLY A 350 13.04 0.56 9.58
C GLY A 350 13.21 1.97 9.03
N ASP A 351 14.33 2.18 8.37
CA ASP A 351 14.71 3.44 7.73
C ASP A 351 15.23 3.15 6.31
N VAL A 352 14.54 3.68 5.29
CA VAL A 352 15.01 3.64 3.90
C VAL A 352 16.17 4.61 3.73
N VAL A 353 17.38 4.10 3.51
CA VAL A 353 18.60 4.90 3.34
C VAL A 353 18.88 5.24 1.87
N GLU A 354 18.37 4.44 0.93
CA GLU A 354 18.52 4.68 -0.51
C GLU A 354 17.34 4.08 -1.29
N VAL A 355 16.93 4.79 -2.35
CA VAL A 355 15.94 4.31 -3.31
C VAL A 355 16.63 4.13 -4.65
N LEU A 356 16.42 2.95 -5.24
CA LEU A 356 16.98 2.52 -6.51
C LEU A 356 15.87 2.31 -7.52
N THR A 357 16.16 2.51 -8.80
CA THR A 357 15.29 2.04 -9.90
C THR A 357 15.26 0.50 -9.93
N GLY A 358 14.33 -0.07 -10.71
CA GLY A 358 14.32 -1.52 -10.99
C GLY A 358 15.66 -2.02 -11.54
N SER A 359 16.31 -1.24 -12.40
CA SER A 359 17.65 -1.54 -12.94
C SER A 359 18.79 -1.36 -11.92
N GLY A 360 18.55 -0.68 -10.79
CA GLY A 360 19.50 -0.54 -9.68
C GLY A 360 20.23 0.80 -9.62
N GLU A 361 19.79 1.79 -10.39
CA GLU A 361 20.36 3.14 -10.37
C GLU A 361 19.83 3.94 -9.17
N SER A 362 20.70 4.72 -8.52
CA SER A 362 20.31 5.56 -7.39
C SER A 362 19.38 6.70 -7.81
N VAL A 363 18.20 6.75 -7.20
CA VAL A 363 17.22 7.84 -7.37
C VAL A 363 17.42 8.91 -6.30
N ILE A 364 17.50 8.49 -5.03
CA ILE A 364 17.70 9.38 -3.88
C ILE A 364 18.38 8.63 -2.74
N ARG A 365 19.25 9.34 -2.00
CA ARG A 365 19.90 8.87 -0.78
C ARG A 365 19.50 9.74 0.39
N PHE A 366 19.37 9.10 1.55
CA PHE A 366 19.07 9.78 2.80
C PHE A 366 20.21 9.57 3.79
N GLU A 367 20.52 10.61 4.54
CA GLU A 367 21.42 10.49 5.69
C GLU A 367 20.79 9.62 6.77
N ARG A 368 21.62 8.78 7.37
CA ARG A 368 21.24 7.96 8.52
C ARG A 368 21.08 8.89 9.72
N ARG A 369 19.95 8.79 10.42
CA ARG A 369 19.71 9.53 11.67
C ARG A 369 20.12 8.73 12.89
#